data_AF-A0A2U9IS98-F1
#
_entry.id   AF-A0A2U9IS98-F1
#
_cell.length_a   1.000
_cell.length_b   1.000
_cell.length_c   1.000
_cell.angle_alpha   90.00
_cell.angle_beta   90.00
_cell.angle_gamma   90.00
#
_symmetry.space_group_name_H-M   'P 1'
#
loop_
_entity.id
_entity.type
_entity.pdbx_description
1 polymer ?
#
loop_
_entity_poly.entity_id
_entity_poly.type
_entity_poly.pdbx_seq_one_letter_code
_entity_poly.pdbx_strand_id
1 'polypeptide(L)'
;MQKVIVIGGGITGLLVSYYLGGSPTVIEMNSTPKNSLNSLWTVIPPLCGELREICDSSAREYQALGSELGTRTSWKEVIRVPPRGDKILSKKETKEIEPMLEVESEVLGKALHIHGEALLNRLGRNVLREKVVGLSVEKDEVIGLKTDRGSIKGDIYIFAIGSDEQGLFRDLVEIKSYKGHVVVSPPLGIRNVLILDDRLGVEGFDYALLNGDSYISNDPQVEMEQVEKTLQVFTKYLKRQIEPKEIRVGFRSVSKTGLPIADKIFENAVLVTGYRFGWALAPYLAKEAIKLAGIQ
;
A
#
# COMPACT_ATOMS: atom_id res chain seq x y z
N MET A 1 -24.01 -20.63 0.88
CA MET A 1 -23.03 -19.53 0.83
C MET A 1 -21.74 -20.11 0.27
N GLN A 2 -21.16 -19.52 -0.78
CA GLN A 2 -19.90 -19.99 -1.36
C GLN A 2 -18.76 -19.79 -0.35
N LYS A 3 -17.91 -20.79 -0.19
CA LYS A 3 -16.72 -20.71 0.66
C LYS A 3 -15.59 -20.04 -0.12
N VAL A 4 -15.38 -18.75 0.15
CA VAL A 4 -14.31 -17.96 -0.49
C VAL A 4 -13.01 -18.07 0.32
N ILE A 5 -11.92 -18.35 -0.37
CA ILE A 5 -10.56 -18.37 0.19
C ILE A 5 -9.78 -17.21 -0.41
N VAL A 6 -9.22 -16.36 0.45
CA VAL A 6 -8.39 -15.22 0.04
C VAL A 6 -6.95 -15.51 0.41
N ILE A 7 -6.05 -15.48 -0.56
CA ILE A 7 -4.62 -15.75 -0.39
C ILE A 7 -3.88 -14.41 -0.42
N GLY A 8 -3.20 -14.07 0.67
CA GLY A 8 -2.54 -12.79 0.90
C GLY A 8 -3.33 -11.94 1.90
N GLY A 9 -2.78 -11.75 3.10
CA GLY A 9 -3.37 -10.97 4.19
C GLY A 9 -2.94 -9.50 4.19
N GLY A 10 -2.40 -8.99 3.09
CA GLY A 10 -2.15 -7.57 2.88
C GLY A 10 -3.44 -6.76 2.73
N ILE A 11 -3.32 -5.44 2.62
CA ILE A 11 -4.47 -4.52 2.59
C ILE A 11 -5.52 -4.90 1.54
N THR A 12 -5.13 -5.32 0.33
CA THR A 12 -6.09 -5.75 -0.70
C THR A 12 -6.87 -6.98 -0.30
N GLY A 13 -6.21 -8.06 0.17
CA GLY A 13 -6.91 -9.28 0.58
C GLY A 13 -7.76 -9.08 1.84
N LEU A 14 -7.30 -8.22 2.76
CA LEU A 14 -8.09 -7.82 3.92
C LEU A 14 -9.35 -7.04 3.53
N LEU A 15 -9.26 -6.15 2.54
CA LEU A 15 -10.43 -5.43 2.01
C LEU A 15 -11.40 -6.34 1.25
N VAL A 16 -10.89 -7.34 0.51
CA VAL A 16 -11.75 -8.38 -0.07
C VAL A 16 -12.56 -9.06 1.04
N SER A 17 -11.88 -9.45 2.13
CA SER A 17 -12.54 -10.09 3.26
C SER A 17 -13.60 -9.22 3.91
N TYR A 18 -13.26 -7.96 4.12
CA TYR A 18 -14.16 -6.97 4.71
C TYR A 18 -15.41 -6.71 3.85
N TYR A 19 -15.25 -6.48 2.53
CA TYR A 19 -16.40 -6.20 1.66
C TYR A 19 -17.34 -7.40 1.50
N LEU A 20 -16.85 -8.63 1.66
CA LEU A 20 -17.68 -9.82 1.57
C LEU A 20 -18.56 -10.04 2.81
N GLY A 21 -18.18 -9.52 3.99
CA GLY A 21 -18.95 -9.60 5.26
C GLY A 21 -19.14 -11.02 5.85
N GLY A 22 -19.19 -12.08 5.01
CA GLY A 22 -19.47 -13.48 5.33
C GLY A 22 -18.26 -14.31 5.77
N SER A 23 -17.22 -13.67 6.33
CA SER A 23 -16.00 -14.30 6.87
C SER A 23 -15.29 -15.26 5.89
N PRO A 24 -14.85 -14.78 4.72
CA PRO A 24 -13.96 -15.57 3.88
C PRO A 24 -12.70 -15.96 4.66
N THR A 25 -12.12 -17.10 4.30
CA THR A 25 -10.89 -17.57 4.95
C THR A 25 -9.71 -16.84 4.33
N VAL A 26 -9.10 -15.92 5.07
CA VAL A 26 -7.88 -15.23 4.64
C VAL A 26 -6.67 -16.04 5.09
N ILE A 27 -5.76 -16.32 4.16
CA ILE A 27 -4.50 -17.03 4.39
C ILE A 27 -3.35 -16.06 4.17
N GLU A 28 -2.43 -15.98 5.12
CA GLU A 28 -1.22 -15.18 5.03
C GLU A 28 0.00 -16.01 5.44
N MET A 29 1.03 -16.03 4.58
CA MET A 29 2.26 -16.79 4.83
C MET A 29 3.06 -16.23 6.00
N ASN A 30 2.99 -14.91 6.24
CA ASN A 30 3.74 -14.24 7.28
C ASN A 30 2.91 -14.08 8.57
N SER A 31 3.60 -13.90 9.70
CA SER A 31 2.94 -13.52 10.96
C SER A 31 2.23 -12.16 10.86
N THR A 32 2.69 -11.28 9.96
CA THR A 32 2.14 -9.93 9.75
C THR A 32 2.14 -9.55 8.27
N PRO A 33 1.23 -8.65 7.82
CA PRO A 33 1.18 -8.19 6.44
C PRO A 33 2.30 -7.18 6.14
N LYS A 34 3.54 -7.69 6.06
CA LYS A 34 4.79 -6.90 6.08
C LYS A 34 4.79 -5.74 5.08
N ASN A 35 4.49 -5.97 3.81
CA ASN A 35 4.49 -4.88 2.81
C ASN A 35 3.44 -3.80 3.07
N SER A 36 2.25 -4.17 3.56
CA SER A 36 1.22 -3.18 3.91
C SER A 36 1.61 -2.36 5.14
N LEU A 37 2.35 -2.94 6.10
CA LEU A 37 2.90 -2.23 7.26
C LEU A 37 4.10 -1.33 6.91
N ASN A 38 4.76 -1.59 5.77
CA ASN A 38 5.93 -0.86 5.29
C ASN A 38 5.56 0.23 4.27
N SER A 39 4.33 0.74 4.33
CA SER A 39 3.80 1.78 3.45
C SER A 39 3.66 3.12 4.18
N LEU A 40 3.61 4.23 3.45
CA LEU A 40 3.29 5.56 4.02
C LEU A 40 1.85 5.70 4.52
N TRP A 41 0.98 4.75 4.16
CA TRP A 41 -0.46 4.78 4.45
C TRP A 41 -1.16 6.06 4.00
N THR A 42 -0.72 6.58 2.86
CA THR A 42 -1.24 7.79 2.26
C THR A 42 -1.65 7.53 0.83
N VAL A 43 -2.88 7.89 0.49
CA VAL A 43 -3.36 7.94 -0.89
C VAL A 43 -3.08 9.35 -1.40
N ILE A 44 -2.25 9.46 -2.44
CA ILE A 44 -1.83 10.73 -3.04
C ILE A 44 -2.30 10.76 -4.50
N PRO A 45 -3.58 11.07 -4.78
CA PRO A 45 -4.15 11.09 -6.13
C PRO A 45 -3.33 11.88 -7.17
N PRO A 46 -2.73 13.05 -6.84
CA PRO A 46 -1.85 13.76 -7.77
C PRO A 46 -0.65 12.96 -8.32
N LEU A 47 -0.25 11.86 -7.66
CA LEU A 47 0.85 10.99 -8.07
C LEU A 47 0.39 9.72 -8.80
N CYS A 48 -0.92 9.50 -8.98
CA CYS A 48 -1.47 8.28 -9.57
C CYS A 48 -1.55 8.29 -11.11
N GLY A 49 -1.13 9.38 -11.77
CA GLY A 49 -1.14 9.49 -13.23
C GLY A 49 -2.54 9.30 -13.81
N GLU A 50 -2.67 8.39 -14.79
CA GLU A 50 -3.95 8.06 -15.44
C GLU A 50 -4.98 7.44 -14.48
N LEU A 51 -4.55 6.90 -13.34
CA LEU A 51 -5.44 6.28 -12.34
C LEU A 51 -5.87 7.25 -11.24
N ARG A 52 -5.70 8.57 -11.47
CA ARG A 52 -6.03 9.61 -10.49
C ARG A 52 -7.46 9.50 -9.96
N GLU A 53 -8.45 9.33 -10.82
CA GLU A 53 -9.86 9.25 -10.39
C GLU A 53 -10.10 8.03 -9.48
N ILE A 54 -9.46 6.91 -9.77
CA ILE A 54 -9.54 5.69 -8.95
C ILE A 54 -8.87 5.92 -7.59
N CYS A 55 -7.73 6.61 -7.55
CA CYS A 55 -7.08 7.00 -6.30
C CYS A 55 -7.95 7.98 -5.49
N ASP A 56 -8.58 8.96 -6.13
CA ASP A 56 -9.51 9.89 -5.47
C ASP A 56 -10.70 9.14 -4.85
N SER A 57 -11.28 8.19 -5.59
CA SER A 57 -12.37 7.34 -5.07
C SER A 57 -11.89 6.46 -3.92
N SER A 58 -10.73 5.81 -4.06
CA SER A 58 -10.13 4.96 -3.01
C SER A 58 -9.82 5.76 -1.75
N ALA A 59 -9.38 7.02 -1.88
CA ALA A 59 -9.16 7.89 -0.72
C ALA A 59 -10.47 8.14 0.05
N ARG A 60 -11.58 8.44 -0.64
CA ARG A 60 -12.88 8.62 0.03
C ARG A 60 -13.35 7.32 0.69
N GLU A 61 -13.08 6.19 0.07
CA GLU A 61 -13.41 4.87 0.63
C GLU A 61 -12.60 4.56 1.89
N TYR A 62 -11.29 4.81 1.89
CA TYR A 62 -10.49 4.73 3.11
C TYR A 62 -10.97 5.66 4.21
N GLN A 63 -11.47 6.85 3.85
CA GLN A 63 -12.08 7.75 4.83
C GLN A 63 -13.31 7.12 5.48
N ALA A 64 -14.22 6.55 4.68
CA ALA A 64 -15.41 5.86 5.17
C ALA A 64 -15.06 4.65 6.04
N LEU A 65 -14.12 3.81 5.58
CA LEU A 65 -13.57 2.67 6.34
C LEU A 65 -12.97 3.12 7.67
N GLY A 66 -12.23 4.23 7.65
CA GLY A 66 -11.67 4.83 8.86
C GLY A 66 -12.76 5.21 9.86
N SER A 67 -13.81 5.89 9.40
CA SER A 67 -14.96 6.24 10.24
C SER A 67 -15.66 5.02 10.82
N GLU A 68 -15.91 3.98 10.00
CA GLU A 68 -16.62 2.78 10.44
C GLU A 68 -15.80 1.93 11.42
N LEU A 69 -14.51 1.74 11.15
CA LEU A 69 -13.64 0.88 11.95
C LEU A 69 -12.98 1.63 13.12
N GLY A 70 -13.32 2.90 13.33
CA GLY A 70 -12.73 3.74 14.38
C GLY A 70 -11.24 4.00 14.17
N THR A 71 -10.79 4.09 12.92
CA THR A 71 -9.42 4.42 12.55
C THR A 71 -9.32 5.87 12.08
N ARG A 72 -8.35 6.61 12.64
CA ARG A 72 -8.21 8.02 12.32
C ARG A 72 -7.69 8.24 10.90
N THR A 73 -8.25 9.25 10.24
CA THR A 73 -7.85 9.72 8.92
C THR A 73 -7.66 11.23 8.91
N SER A 74 -6.90 11.74 7.96
CA SER A 74 -6.68 13.18 7.78
C SER A 74 -6.47 13.51 6.31
N TRP A 75 -7.21 14.50 5.82
CA TRP A 75 -6.93 15.13 4.53
C TRP A 75 -5.83 16.16 4.72
N LYS A 76 -4.82 16.10 3.85
CA LYS A 76 -3.63 16.94 3.87
C LYS A 76 -3.40 17.54 2.48
N GLU A 77 -2.87 18.74 2.41
CA GLU A 77 -2.35 19.26 1.14
C GLU A 77 -1.08 18.49 0.75
N VAL A 78 -0.75 18.49 -0.54
CA VAL A 78 0.49 17.89 -1.08
C VAL A 78 1.39 19.03 -1.52
N ILE A 79 2.44 19.29 -0.75
CA ILE A 79 3.38 20.39 -0.93
C ILE A 79 4.65 19.84 -1.56
N ARG A 80 5.05 20.39 -2.71
CA ARG A 80 6.28 20.03 -3.42
C ARG A 80 7.33 21.15 -3.32
N VAL A 81 8.57 20.74 -3.05
CA VAL A 81 9.77 21.58 -3.03
C VAL A 81 10.90 20.81 -3.73
N PRO A 82 11.67 21.40 -4.66
CA PRO A 82 11.39 22.68 -5.30
C PRO A 82 10.11 22.61 -6.16
N PRO A 83 9.42 23.75 -6.36
CA PRO A 83 8.27 23.80 -7.26
C PRO A 83 8.68 23.41 -8.69
N ARG A 84 7.77 22.80 -9.45
CA ARG A 84 8.00 22.49 -10.88
C ARG A 84 6.87 22.93 -11.82
N GLY A 85 5.73 23.30 -11.28
CA GLY A 85 4.61 23.86 -12.03
C GLY A 85 4.57 25.38 -11.98
N ASP A 86 3.55 25.95 -12.62
CA ASP A 86 3.43 27.40 -12.78
C ASP A 86 2.85 28.10 -11.53
N LYS A 87 2.12 27.36 -10.68
CA LYS A 87 1.53 27.91 -9.45
C LYS A 87 2.48 27.77 -8.26
N ILE A 88 3.45 28.66 -8.21
CA ILE A 88 4.46 28.72 -7.15
C ILE A 88 3.95 29.56 -5.97
N LEU A 89 4.05 29.00 -4.76
CA LEU A 89 3.88 29.71 -3.51
C LEU A 89 5.19 30.38 -3.11
N SER A 90 5.11 31.65 -2.71
CA SER A 90 6.21 32.36 -2.09
C SER A 90 6.61 31.70 -0.76
N LYS A 91 7.82 32.01 -0.27
CA LYS A 91 8.29 31.55 1.04
C LYS A 91 7.32 31.87 2.19
N LYS A 92 6.66 33.03 2.12
CA LYS A 92 5.68 33.46 3.13
C LYS A 92 4.43 32.58 3.08
N GLU A 93 3.86 32.37 1.89
CA GLU A 93 2.68 31.52 1.70
C GLU A 93 2.96 30.07 2.07
N THR A 94 4.13 29.53 1.71
CA THR A 94 4.56 28.18 2.13
C THR A 94 4.59 28.08 3.66
N LYS A 95 5.16 29.07 4.35
CA LYS A 95 5.28 29.07 5.81
C LYS A 95 3.92 29.18 6.52
N GLU A 96 2.92 29.81 5.89
CA GLU A 96 1.56 29.88 6.43
C GLU A 96 0.89 28.51 6.47
N ILE A 97 1.09 27.68 5.44
CA ILE A 97 0.49 26.32 5.36
C ILE A 97 1.37 25.24 6.01
N GLU A 98 2.70 25.39 5.97
CA GLU A 98 3.69 24.47 6.52
C GLU A 98 4.81 25.25 7.23
N PRO A 99 4.64 25.59 8.53
CA PRO A 99 5.53 26.53 9.24
C PRO A 99 6.99 26.13 9.33
N MET A 100 7.29 24.84 9.14
CA MET A 100 8.66 24.33 9.15
C MET A 100 9.42 24.61 7.84
N LEU A 101 8.72 25.02 6.78
CA LEU A 101 9.31 25.29 5.47
C LEU A 101 9.47 26.79 5.23
N GLU A 102 10.69 27.22 4.95
CA GLU A 102 11.06 28.62 4.63
C GLU A 102 11.59 28.74 3.20
N VAL A 103 10.87 28.12 2.27
CA VAL A 103 11.25 27.97 0.86
C VAL A 103 10.03 28.18 -0.04
N GLU A 104 10.27 28.49 -1.30
CA GLU A 104 9.19 28.48 -2.30
C GLU A 104 8.72 27.04 -2.53
N SER A 105 7.43 26.88 -2.78
CA SER A 105 6.81 25.56 -2.92
C SER A 105 5.67 25.58 -3.92
N GLU A 106 5.01 24.44 -4.09
CA GLU A 106 3.85 24.28 -4.95
C GLU A 106 2.86 23.32 -4.29
N VAL A 107 1.57 23.59 -4.41
CA VAL A 107 0.50 22.69 -3.94
C VAL A 107 -0.05 21.90 -5.12
N LEU A 108 0.09 20.57 -5.07
CA LEU A 108 -0.32 19.65 -6.15
C LEU A 108 -1.78 19.20 -6.02
N GLY A 109 -2.39 19.39 -4.84
CA GLY A 109 -3.72 18.91 -4.51
C GLY A 109 -3.75 18.30 -3.11
N LYS A 110 -4.72 17.41 -2.88
CA LYS A 110 -4.95 16.79 -1.57
C LYS A 110 -4.57 15.32 -1.57
N ALA A 111 -4.24 14.82 -0.39
CA ALA A 111 -3.98 13.43 -0.09
C ALA A 111 -4.73 13.01 1.18
N LEU A 112 -5.14 11.75 1.25
CA LEU A 112 -5.67 11.15 2.47
C LEU A 112 -4.58 10.34 3.15
N HIS A 113 -4.23 10.71 4.37
CA HIS A 113 -3.44 9.86 5.27
C HIS A 113 -4.37 9.12 6.24
N ILE A 114 -4.11 7.83 6.45
CA ILE A 114 -4.85 6.97 7.38
C ILE A 114 -3.87 6.27 8.31
N HIS A 115 -4.27 6.04 9.56
CA HIS A 115 -3.45 5.27 10.49
C HIS A 115 -3.42 3.79 10.10
N GLY A 116 -2.49 3.42 9.21
CA GLY A 116 -2.51 2.12 8.54
C GLY A 116 -2.35 0.93 9.46
N GLU A 117 -1.49 1.01 10.49
CA GLU A 117 -1.37 -0.10 11.46
C GLU A 117 -2.68 -0.40 12.20
N ALA A 118 -3.36 0.65 12.70
CA ALA A 118 -4.66 0.51 13.33
C ALA A 118 -5.71 -0.07 12.35
N LEU A 119 -5.73 0.39 11.09
CA LEU A 119 -6.63 -0.16 10.07
C LEU A 119 -6.37 -1.66 9.83
N LEU A 120 -5.12 -2.04 9.59
CA LEU A 120 -4.72 -3.42 9.31
C LEU A 120 -5.05 -4.34 10.50
N ASN A 121 -4.85 -3.87 11.74
CA ASN A 121 -5.19 -4.62 12.95
C ASN A 121 -6.72 -4.82 13.10
N ARG A 122 -7.54 -3.84 12.68
CA ARG A 122 -9.00 -3.97 12.69
C ARG A 122 -9.49 -4.96 11.65
N LEU A 123 -8.93 -4.93 10.45
CA LEU A 123 -9.29 -5.82 9.35
C LEU A 123 -8.75 -7.26 9.54
N GLY A 124 -7.54 -7.42 10.10
CA GLY A 124 -6.79 -8.68 10.14
C GLY A 124 -7.12 -9.65 11.27
N ARG A 125 -8.31 -9.59 11.88
CA ARG A 125 -8.66 -10.37 13.08
C ARG A 125 -8.78 -11.88 12.85
N ASN A 126 -9.16 -12.31 11.65
CA ASN A 126 -9.45 -13.71 11.32
C ASN A 126 -8.59 -14.22 10.15
N VAL A 127 -7.26 -14.14 10.30
CA VAL A 127 -6.30 -14.57 9.26
C VAL A 127 -5.60 -15.86 9.69
N LEU A 128 -5.70 -16.90 8.85
CA LEU A 128 -4.94 -18.14 8.99
C LEU A 128 -3.48 -17.93 8.59
N ARG A 129 -2.56 -18.41 9.43
CA ARG A 129 -1.11 -18.24 9.25
C ARG A 129 -0.50 -19.48 8.62
N GLU A 130 -0.62 -19.58 7.31
CA GLU A 130 -0.19 -20.71 6.51
C GLU A 130 0.42 -20.25 5.19
N LYS A 131 1.46 -20.95 4.75
CA LYS A 131 2.06 -20.72 3.43
C LYS A 131 1.36 -21.63 2.42
N VAL A 132 0.75 -21.05 1.40
CA VAL A 132 0.27 -21.81 0.24
C VAL A 132 1.48 -22.24 -0.59
N VAL A 133 1.64 -23.53 -0.81
CA VAL A 133 2.79 -24.15 -1.50
C VAL A 133 2.39 -24.89 -2.78
N GLY A 134 1.09 -25.00 -3.08
CA GLY A 134 0.60 -25.65 -4.29
C GLY A 134 -0.89 -25.49 -4.51
N LEU A 135 -1.32 -25.79 -5.73
CA LEU A 135 -2.72 -25.83 -6.15
C LEU A 135 -3.06 -27.25 -6.61
N SER A 136 -4.30 -27.66 -6.37
CA SER A 136 -4.90 -28.82 -7.02
C SER A 136 -5.97 -28.30 -7.99
N VAL A 137 -5.83 -28.66 -9.27
CA VAL A 137 -6.67 -28.15 -10.36
C VAL A 137 -7.23 -29.32 -11.15
N GLU A 138 -8.52 -29.29 -11.45
CA GLU A 138 -9.20 -30.23 -12.34
C GLU A 138 -10.06 -29.46 -13.34
N LYS A 139 -9.89 -29.75 -14.65
CA LYS A 139 -10.72 -29.17 -15.73
C LYS A 139 -10.89 -27.64 -15.64
N ASP A 140 -9.79 -26.94 -15.38
CA ASP A 140 -9.72 -25.47 -15.24
C ASP A 140 -10.38 -24.88 -13.97
N GLU A 141 -10.69 -25.72 -12.98
CA GLU A 141 -11.15 -25.29 -11.65
C GLU A 141 -10.14 -25.66 -10.57
N VAL A 142 -9.92 -24.74 -9.62
CA VAL A 142 -9.15 -25.02 -8.42
C VAL A 142 -10.03 -25.81 -7.45
N ILE A 143 -9.64 -27.05 -7.17
CA ILE A 143 -10.36 -27.94 -6.24
C ILE A 143 -9.79 -27.90 -4.81
N GLY A 144 -8.63 -27.27 -4.63
CA GLY A 144 -8.01 -27.08 -3.32
C GLY A 144 -6.64 -26.40 -3.37
N LEU A 145 -6.24 -25.87 -2.22
CA LEU A 145 -4.90 -25.37 -1.94
C LEU A 145 -4.14 -26.38 -1.10
N LYS A 146 -2.85 -26.56 -1.41
CA LYS A 146 -1.90 -27.21 -0.53
C LYS A 146 -1.17 -26.15 0.28
N THR A 147 -1.17 -26.29 1.60
CA THR A 147 -0.43 -25.42 2.51
C THR A 147 0.69 -26.19 3.21
N ASP A 148 1.57 -25.47 3.90
CA ASP A 148 2.56 -26.05 4.81
C ASP A 148 1.94 -26.70 6.06
N ARG A 149 0.63 -26.53 6.28
CA ARG A 149 -0.11 -27.13 7.41
C ARG A 149 -1.22 -28.09 7.01
N GLY A 150 -1.40 -28.34 5.71
CA GLY A 150 -2.39 -29.29 5.22
C GLY A 150 -3.00 -28.89 3.89
N SER A 151 -4.32 -29.07 3.77
CA SER A 151 -5.04 -28.73 2.55
C SER A 151 -6.31 -27.96 2.88
N ILE A 152 -6.58 -26.93 2.09
CA ILE A 152 -7.74 -26.05 2.26
C ILE A 152 -8.58 -26.11 0.99
N LYS A 153 -9.86 -26.41 1.15
CA LYS A 153 -10.84 -26.37 0.06
C LYS A 153 -11.74 -25.14 0.19
N GLY A 154 -12.07 -24.56 -0.94
CA GLY A 154 -13.08 -23.53 -1.12
C GLY A 154 -13.73 -23.65 -2.49
N ASP A 155 -14.79 -22.87 -2.67
CA ASP A 155 -15.53 -22.80 -3.93
C ASP A 155 -14.92 -21.73 -4.86
N ILE A 156 -14.35 -20.67 -4.26
CA ILE A 156 -13.77 -19.52 -4.97
C ILE A 156 -12.43 -19.14 -4.31
N TYR A 157 -11.45 -18.78 -5.13
CA TYR A 157 -10.11 -18.41 -4.69
C TYR A 157 -9.72 -17.02 -5.19
N ILE A 158 -9.31 -16.13 -4.30
CA ILE A 158 -8.82 -14.79 -4.65
C ILE A 158 -7.36 -14.67 -4.21
N PHE A 159 -6.46 -14.51 -5.15
CA PHE A 159 -5.03 -14.37 -4.94
C PHE A 159 -4.63 -12.90 -4.92
N ALA A 160 -4.51 -12.31 -3.72
CA ALA A 160 -4.06 -10.95 -3.46
C ALA A 160 -2.59 -10.91 -3.01
N ILE A 161 -1.69 -11.39 -3.88
CA ILE A 161 -0.34 -11.81 -3.52
C ILE A 161 0.72 -10.69 -3.50
N GLY A 162 0.39 -9.47 -3.95
CA GLY A 162 1.32 -8.34 -3.93
C GLY A 162 2.65 -8.67 -4.63
N SER A 163 3.79 -8.46 -3.95
CA SER A 163 5.12 -8.72 -4.52
C SER A 163 5.65 -10.13 -4.27
N ASP A 164 4.80 -11.13 -3.99
CA ASP A 164 5.26 -12.48 -3.65
C ASP A 164 6.15 -13.08 -4.76
N GLU A 165 7.46 -13.04 -4.53
CA GLU A 165 8.47 -13.47 -5.50
C GLU A 165 8.63 -14.99 -5.53
N GLN A 166 8.21 -15.67 -4.46
CA GLN A 166 8.23 -17.13 -4.35
C GLN A 166 6.83 -17.73 -4.58
N GLY A 167 5.89 -16.90 -5.02
CA GLY A 167 4.49 -17.26 -5.17
C GLY A 167 4.23 -18.16 -6.37
N LEU A 168 3.14 -18.93 -6.28
CA LEU A 168 2.72 -19.92 -7.26
C LEU A 168 2.51 -19.38 -8.69
N PHE A 169 2.30 -18.07 -8.83
CA PHE A 169 1.98 -17.43 -10.11
C PHE A 169 3.10 -16.60 -10.69
N ARG A 170 4.31 -16.69 -10.13
CA ARG A 170 5.44 -15.87 -10.58
C ARG A 170 5.78 -16.07 -12.06
N ASP A 171 5.61 -17.29 -12.56
CA ASP A 171 5.86 -17.63 -13.96
C ASP A 171 4.68 -17.27 -14.88
N LEU A 172 3.49 -17.02 -14.32
CA LEU A 172 2.30 -16.61 -15.09
C LEU A 172 2.20 -15.10 -15.25
N VAL A 173 2.76 -14.31 -14.34
CA VAL A 173 2.71 -12.84 -14.39
C VAL A 173 4.09 -12.19 -14.35
N GLU A 174 4.40 -11.41 -15.39
CA GLU A 174 5.63 -10.62 -15.46
C GLU A 174 5.52 -9.38 -14.54
N ILE A 175 5.99 -9.52 -13.30
CA ILE A 175 6.05 -8.44 -12.30
C ILE A 175 7.49 -8.12 -11.89
N LYS A 176 7.84 -6.84 -11.82
CA LYS A 176 9.11 -6.35 -11.27
C LYS A 176 8.93 -5.90 -9.83
N SER A 177 9.91 -6.22 -8.99
CA SER A 177 9.96 -5.79 -7.60
C SER A 177 10.71 -4.47 -7.50
N TYR A 178 10.07 -3.47 -6.91
CA TYR A 178 10.66 -2.17 -6.64
C TYR A 178 10.75 -1.96 -5.14
N LYS A 179 11.97 -2.06 -4.61
CA LYS A 179 12.28 -1.89 -3.21
C LYS A 179 12.26 -0.42 -2.82
N GLY A 180 11.67 -0.11 -1.67
CA GLY A 180 11.78 1.19 -1.02
C GLY A 180 11.87 1.02 0.49
N HIS A 181 12.26 2.10 1.17
CA HIS A 181 12.31 2.15 2.63
C HIS A 181 11.26 3.11 3.19
N VAL A 182 10.90 2.93 4.45
CA VAL A 182 10.16 3.91 5.25
C VAL A 182 10.92 4.10 6.55
N VAL A 183 11.32 5.34 6.81
CA VAL A 183 11.82 5.80 8.11
C VAL A 183 10.62 6.17 8.96
N VAL A 184 10.51 5.54 10.13
CA VAL A 184 9.55 5.91 11.17
C VAL A 184 10.28 6.77 12.19
N SER A 185 9.71 7.91 12.56
CA SER A 185 10.30 8.87 13.51
C SER A 185 9.22 9.38 14.48
N PRO A 186 9.58 9.97 15.65
CA PRO A 186 8.62 10.76 16.41
C PRO A 186 8.04 11.92 15.56
N PRO A 187 6.95 12.56 16.01
CA PRO A 187 6.40 13.73 15.33
C PRO A 187 7.47 14.80 15.05
N LEU A 188 7.50 15.28 13.80
CA LEU A 188 8.45 16.26 13.31
C LEU A 188 7.85 17.67 13.18
N GLY A 189 6.52 17.79 13.32
CA GLY A 189 5.76 19.02 13.13
C GLY A 189 5.26 19.22 11.69
N ILE A 190 5.29 18.16 10.87
CA ILE A 190 4.84 18.19 9.48
C ILE A 190 3.30 18.23 9.46
N ARG A 191 2.70 19.26 8.87
CA ARG A 191 1.23 19.38 8.79
C ARG A 191 0.66 18.67 7.57
N ASN A 192 1.34 18.79 6.43
CA ASN A 192 0.87 18.34 5.12
C ASN A 192 1.70 17.15 4.61
N VAL A 193 1.37 16.62 3.43
CA VAL A 193 2.25 15.69 2.74
C VAL A 193 3.34 16.51 2.05
N LEU A 194 4.61 16.20 2.33
CA LEU A 194 5.75 16.89 1.75
C LEU A 194 6.40 16.03 0.68
N ILE A 195 6.69 16.64 -0.47
CA ILE A 195 7.58 16.12 -1.50
C ILE A 195 8.81 17.03 -1.50
N LEU A 196 9.87 16.62 -0.83
CA LEU A 196 11.12 17.40 -0.71
C LEU A 196 12.19 16.77 -1.59
N ASP A 197 12.61 17.49 -2.61
CA ASP A 197 13.45 17.05 -3.73
C ASP A 197 12.84 15.82 -4.46
N ASP A 198 13.09 14.61 -3.98
CA ASP A 198 12.57 13.32 -4.45
C ASP A 198 12.07 12.42 -3.30
N ARG A 199 11.92 12.98 -2.10
CA ARG A 199 11.55 12.27 -0.87
C ARG A 199 10.16 12.67 -0.41
N LEU A 200 9.41 11.70 0.08
CA LEU A 200 8.05 11.87 0.56
C LEU A 200 8.02 11.82 2.08
N GLY A 201 7.19 12.66 2.69
CA GLY A 201 7.06 12.76 4.14
C GLY A 201 5.62 13.05 4.53
N VAL A 202 5.14 12.36 5.56
CA VAL A 202 3.81 12.58 6.12
C VAL A 202 3.85 12.30 7.62
N GLU A 203 3.09 13.07 8.38
CA GLU A 203 2.95 12.87 9.82
C GLU A 203 1.54 12.41 10.16
N GLY A 204 1.48 11.31 10.92
CA GLY A 204 0.29 10.80 11.57
C GLY A 204 0.04 11.53 12.89
N PHE A 205 -0.56 10.84 13.86
CA PHE A 205 -0.90 11.45 15.16
C PHE A 205 0.26 11.41 16.17
N ASP A 206 1.08 10.37 16.09
CA ASP A 206 2.13 10.04 17.05
C ASP A 206 3.45 9.59 16.39
N TYR A 207 3.52 9.73 15.06
CA TYR A 207 4.68 9.37 14.24
C TYR A 207 4.79 10.26 12.99
N ALA A 208 6.00 10.35 12.44
CA ALA A 208 6.26 10.77 11.08
C ALA A 208 6.80 9.60 10.25
N LEU A 209 6.37 9.50 9.00
CA LEU A 209 6.83 8.53 8.00
C LEU A 209 7.53 9.27 6.87
N LEU A 210 8.78 8.90 6.59
CA LEU A 210 9.59 9.47 5.53
C LEU A 210 10.04 8.35 4.59
N ASN A 211 10.05 8.57 3.28
CA ASN A 211 10.57 7.60 2.33
C ASN A 211 11.26 8.25 1.13
N GLY A 212 12.05 7.44 0.43
CA GLY A 212 12.57 7.77 -0.89
C GLY A 212 11.83 7.10 -2.03
N ASP A 213 12.30 7.38 -3.25
CA ASP A 213 11.88 6.62 -4.42
C ASP A 213 12.32 5.15 -4.30
N SER A 214 11.62 4.27 -5.02
CA SER A 214 11.99 2.86 -5.10
C SER A 214 12.87 2.57 -6.30
N TYR A 215 13.67 1.52 -6.18
CA TYR A 215 14.55 1.02 -7.23
C TYR A 215 14.35 -0.50 -7.40
N ILE A 216 14.79 -1.04 -8.54
CA ILE A 216 14.63 -2.46 -8.83
C ILE A 216 15.57 -3.25 -7.91
N SER A 217 14.99 -4.05 -7.02
CA SER A 217 15.72 -4.96 -6.14
C SER A 217 14.74 -5.90 -5.45
N ASN A 218 15.23 -7.10 -5.16
CA ASN A 218 14.53 -8.15 -4.42
C ASN A 218 15.19 -8.40 -3.04
N ASP A 219 16.28 -7.70 -2.74
CA ASP A 219 17.04 -7.88 -1.51
C ASP A 219 16.31 -7.21 -0.32
N PRO A 220 15.87 -7.97 0.70
CA PRO A 220 15.15 -7.41 1.85
C PRO A 220 16.01 -6.61 2.83
N GLN A 221 17.34 -6.59 2.67
CA GLN A 221 18.24 -5.84 3.56
C GLN A 221 18.00 -4.32 3.47
N VAL A 222 18.26 -3.58 4.56
CA VAL A 222 18.18 -2.12 4.52
C VAL A 222 19.35 -1.57 3.73
N GLU A 223 19.10 -0.66 2.78
CA GLU A 223 20.15 0.07 2.08
C GLU A 223 20.35 1.44 2.75
N MET A 224 21.36 1.51 3.62
CA MET A 224 21.57 2.67 4.48
C MET A 224 21.85 3.96 3.71
N GLU A 225 22.48 3.91 2.54
CA GLU A 225 22.71 5.09 1.70
C GLU A 225 21.38 5.79 1.31
N GLN A 226 20.35 5.02 0.96
CA GLN A 226 19.03 5.59 0.61
C GLN A 226 18.32 6.20 1.82
N VAL A 227 18.47 5.56 2.98
CA VAL A 227 17.95 6.04 4.26
C VAL A 227 18.64 7.35 4.65
N GLU A 228 19.96 7.39 4.62
CA GLU A 228 20.78 8.57 4.94
C GLU A 228 20.44 9.74 4.02
N LYS A 229 20.32 9.51 2.70
CA LYS A 229 19.84 10.54 1.77
C LYS A 229 18.47 11.10 2.16
N THR A 230 17.57 10.23 2.62
CA THR A 230 16.23 10.67 3.09
C THR A 230 16.33 11.54 4.33
N LEU A 231 17.13 11.10 5.32
CA LEU A 231 17.36 11.86 6.54
C LEU A 231 18.02 13.22 6.25
N GLN A 232 19.03 13.26 5.39
CA GLN A 232 19.72 14.49 4.99
C GLN A 232 18.75 15.50 4.36
N VAL A 233 17.89 15.05 3.43
CA VAL A 233 16.89 15.92 2.79
C VAL A 233 15.94 16.51 3.83
N PHE A 234 15.35 15.68 4.69
CA PHE A 234 14.40 16.18 5.69
C PHE A 234 15.09 17.04 6.76
N THR A 235 16.30 16.69 7.22
CA THR A 235 17.08 17.51 8.16
C THR A 235 17.40 18.89 7.58
N LYS A 236 17.75 18.97 6.29
CA LYS A 236 18.02 20.23 5.58
C LYS A 236 16.81 21.15 5.59
N TYR A 237 15.63 20.64 5.21
CA TYR A 237 14.43 21.46 5.06
C TYR A 237 13.74 21.76 6.40
N LEU A 238 13.68 20.80 7.31
CA LEU A 238 13.05 20.96 8.63
C LEU A 238 13.97 21.63 9.66
N LYS A 239 15.25 21.85 9.32
CA LYS A 239 16.28 22.46 10.16
C LYS A 239 16.40 21.81 11.55
N ARG A 240 16.21 20.49 11.62
CA ARG A 240 16.30 19.70 12.85
C ARG A 240 16.90 18.34 12.57
N GLN A 241 17.63 17.79 13.54
CA GLN A 241 18.08 16.41 13.47
C GLN A 241 16.89 15.46 13.58
N ILE A 242 16.97 14.35 12.86
CA ILE A 242 15.93 13.33 12.79
C ILE A 242 16.55 12.01 13.24
N GLU A 243 16.02 11.49 14.35
CA GLU A 243 16.39 10.17 14.87
C GLU A 243 15.30 9.17 14.46
N PRO A 244 15.61 8.19 13.60
CA PRO A 244 14.68 7.10 13.30
C PRO A 244 14.36 6.28 14.55
N LYS A 245 13.08 6.01 14.79
CA LYS A 245 12.64 4.93 15.69
C LYS A 245 12.82 3.56 15.04
N GLU A 246 12.56 3.50 13.74
CA GLU A 246 12.53 2.24 12.98
C GLU A 246 12.80 2.54 11.49
N ILE A 247 13.38 1.57 10.80
CA ILE A 247 13.52 1.58 9.34
C ILE A 247 12.86 0.31 8.81
N ARG A 248 11.91 0.49 7.90
CA ARG A 248 11.15 -0.57 7.25
C ARG A 248 11.53 -0.67 5.78
N VAL A 249 11.50 -1.87 5.21
CA VAL A 249 11.73 -2.12 3.78
C VAL A 249 10.50 -2.79 3.19
N GLY A 250 9.94 -2.18 2.14
CA GLY A 250 8.78 -2.71 1.43
C GLY A 250 9.04 -2.85 -0.07
N PHE A 251 8.23 -3.67 -0.72
CA PHE A 251 8.34 -3.94 -2.14
C PHE A 251 7.06 -3.58 -2.86
N ARG A 252 7.20 -2.85 -3.97
CA ARG A 252 6.12 -2.53 -4.90
C ARG A 252 6.18 -3.53 -6.05
N SER A 253 5.12 -4.31 -6.26
CA SER A 253 5.00 -5.11 -7.48
C SER A 253 4.53 -4.23 -8.62
N VAL A 254 5.23 -4.27 -9.74
CA VAL A 254 4.92 -3.45 -10.92
C VAL A 254 4.84 -4.36 -12.13
N SER A 255 3.68 -4.40 -12.77
CA SER A 255 3.48 -5.15 -14.02
C SER A 255 4.28 -4.51 -15.16
N LYS A 256 4.41 -5.24 -16.27
CA LYS A 256 5.04 -4.73 -17.50
C LYS A 256 4.40 -3.46 -18.05
N THR A 257 3.08 -3.34 -17.93
CA THR A 257 2.30 -2.20 -18.45
C THR A 257 2.28 -1.03 -17.45
N GLY A 258 2.66 -1.26 -16.20
CA GLY A 258 2.50 -0.29 -15.11
C GLY A 258 1.07 -0.23 -14.53
N LEU A 259 0.11 -0.90 -15.15
CA LEU A 259 -1.27 -1.05 -14.68
C LEU A 259 -1.41 -2.23 -13.72
N PRO A 260 -2.37 -2.20 -12.77
CA PRO A 260 -2.69 -3.36 -11.96
C PRO A 260 -3.12 -4.56 -12.83
N ILE A 261 -2.79 -5.75 -12.36
CA ILE A 261 -3.27 -7.03 -12.88
C ILE A 261 -4.47 -7.44 -12.03
N ALA A 262 -5.60 -7.73 -12.68
CA ALA A 262 -6.82 -8.24 -12.06
C ALA A 262 -7.48 -9.21 -13.04
N ASP A 263 -7.06 -10.48 -13.00
CA ASP A 263 -7.39 -11.46 -14.03
C ASP A 263 -8.04 -12.70 -13.43
N LYS A 264 -8.99 -13.27 -14.15
CA LYS A 264 -9.50 -14.61 -13.90
C LYS A 264 -8.47 -15.61 -14.43
N ILE A 265 -7.89 -16.42 -13.54
CA ILE A 265 -6.80 -17.35 -13.86
C ILE A 265 -7.26 -18.82 -13.92
N PHE A 266 -8.44 -19.10 -13.35
CA PHE A 266 -9.18 -20.36 -13.43
C PHE A 266 -10.67 -20.03 -13.36
N GLU A 267 -11.56 -20.97 -13.69
CA GLU A 267 -13.01 -20.75 -13.67
C GLU A 267 -13.55 -20.26 -12.31
N ASN A 268 -12.86 -20.60 -11.21
CA ASN A 268 -13.20 -20.16 -9.87
C ASN A 268 -12.06 -19.43 -9.14
N ALA A 269 -11.08 -18.89 -9.86
CA ALA A 269 -9.97 -18.16 -9.24
C ALA A 269 -9.58 -16.87 -9.95
N VAL A 270 -9.29 -15.84 -9.13
CA VAL A 270 -8.88 -14.51 -9.58
C VAL A 270 -7.54 -14.13 -8.97
N LEU A 271 -6.68 -13.50 -9.75
CA LEU A 271 -5.38 -12.96 -9.35
C LEU A 271 -5.41 -11.43 -9.37
N VAL A 272 -5.03 -10.79 -8.26
CA VAL A 272 -4.82 -9.34 -8.17
C VAL A 272 -3.43 -8.98 -7.68
N THR A 273 -2.66 -8.26 -8.51
CA THR A 273 -1.28 -7.82 -8.20
C THR A 273 -0.80 -6.70 -9.14
N GLY A 274 0.51 -6.39 -9.15
CA GLY A 274 1.18 -5.68 -10.24
C GLY A 274 1.09 -4.15 -10.21
N TYR A 275 0.74 -3.53 -9.08
CA TYR A 275 0.63 -2.07 -9.01
C TYR A 275 1.58 -1.36 -8.04
N ARG A 276 2.25 -0.33 -8.56
CA ARG A 276 3.28 0.47 -7.86
C ARG A 276 2.76 1.13 -6.57
N PHE A 277 1.55 1.66 -6.60
CA PHE A 277 0.91 2.28 -5.42
C PHE A 277 -0.18 1.37 -4.86
N GLY A 278 0.15 0.11 -4.56
CA GLY A 278 -0.81 -0.90 -4.11
C GLY A 278 -1.75 -0.45 -2.98
N TRP A 279 -1.25 0.33 -2.01
CA TRP A 279 -2.09 0.93 -0.96
C TRP A 279 -3.19 1.82 -1.54
N ALA A 280 -2.86 2.68 -2.51
CA ALA A 280 -3.77 3.65 -3.09
C ALA A 280 -4.91 3.03 -3.90
N LEU A 281 -4.70 1.85 -4.50
CA LEU A 281 -5.72 1.14 -5.28
C LEU A 281 -6.36 -0.05 -4.57
N ALA A 282 -5.95 -0.39 -3.34
CA ALA A 282 -6.44 -1.58 -2.67
C ALA A 282 -7.98 -1.67 -2.58
N PRO A 283 -8.74 -0.59 -2.27
CA PRO A 283 -10.20 -0.63 -2.28
C PRO A 283 -10.78 -1.02 -3.64
N TYR A 284 -10.27 -0.40 -4.71
CA TYR A 284 -10.69 -0.69 -6.08
C TYR A 284 -10.37 -2.14 -6.47
N LEU A 285 -9.13 -2.60 -6.24
CA LEU A 285 -8.70 -3.94 -6.61
C LEU A 285 -9.44 -5.03 -5.85
N ALA A 286 -9.79 -4.79 -4.58
CA ALA A 286 -10.59 -5.72 -3.80
C ALA A 286 -11.99 -5.90 -4.41
N LYS A 287 -12.65 -4.80 -4.82
CA LYS A 287 -13.97 -4.87 -5.47
C LYS A 287 -13.90 -5.51 -6.85
N GLU A 288 -12.88 -5.19 -7.64
CA GLU A 288 -12.71 -5.81 -8.96
C GLU A 288 -12.45 -7.31 -8.83
N ALA A 289 -11.69 -7.75 -7.82
CA ALA A 289 -11.49 -9.17 -7.54
C ALA A 289 -12.81 -9.90 -7.22
N ILE A 290 -13.64 -9.31 -6.36
CA ILE A 290 -14.95 -9.85 -5.97
C ILE A 290 -15.86 -9.98 -7.20
N LYS A 291 -15.91 -8.92 -8.02
CA LYS A 291 -16.69 -8.86 -9.25
C LYS A 291 -16.25 -9.92 -10.26
N LEU A 292 -14.94 -10.04 -10.53
CA LEU A 292 -14.38 -11.03 -11.45
C LEU A 292 -14.60 -12.47 -10.97
N ALA A 293 -14.62 -12.66 -9.64
CA ALA A 293 -14.91 -13.95 -9.03
C ALA A 293 -16.40 -14.33 -9.09
N GLY A 294 -17.27 -13.44 -9.58
CA GLY A 294 -18.70 -13.69 -9.71
C GLY A 294 -19.44 -13.80 -8.37
N ILE A 295 -18.90 -13.21 -7.31
CA ILE A 295 -19.51 -13.23 -5.97
C ILE A 295 -20.54 -12.09 -5.88
N GLN A 296 -21.78 -12.41 -5.54
CA GLN A 296 -22.88 -11.46 -5.30
C GLN A 296 -23.10 -11.22 -3.81
#